data_AF-A0A8S1CZ15-F1
#
_entry.id   AF-A0A8S1CZ15-F1
#
_cell.length_a   1.000
_cell.length_b   1.000
_cell.length_c   1.000
_cell.angle_alpha   90.00
_cell.angle_beta   90.00
_cell.angle_gamma   90.00
#
_symmetry.space_group_name_H-M   'P 1'
#
loop_
_entity.id
_entity.type
_entity.pdbx_description
1 polymer ?
#
loop_
_entity_poly.entity_id
_entity_poly.type
_entity_poly.pdbx_seq_one_letter_code
_entity_poly.pdbx_strand_id
1 'polypeptide(L)'
;MHKLTSDVFVEELDPRDDDYRSITEKMHSTIAVDFQGQTFLGYKIHKIGRVSNAFLRMRYLRRLNQIEQECGQPSEELQVFHGTNTAKEIMIHGFNLANAKFDGWFGKGIYFSGLSSYSNQFTCGGFYNECWLHSWLKCTACVRSILICTVALGKWLEVSQPRFKAPPPGYHSIVSHPSMYNSEFVIYNNYQAIPDFIVEYQVRKYRKSSCSVNLVSKLNFNKKTCLKYTMAQSSVQNDVEPLCIIEDVAREEEEYSMISRIMHFSIAEDQPYSGYDIRKISRVRNDFLWAHYNQRLNEINEELGDCTSDEIILFHGTRGTRRTEAIARTGFKVEYANPDCLFGQGIYFSRLSSHSSNFSCDDPCYPHRRSGCTECLRTILLCRVALGRSYTTDNALHGMVALPPGFHSLIALPNSSYSEYVIFNNYQVYPSFIVEFRCLS
;
A
#
# COMPACT_ATOMS: atom_id res chain seq x y z
N MET A 1 31.77 17.71 -2.63
CA MET A 1 31.04 17.79 -3.92
C MET A 1 31.45 16.65 -4.82
N HIS A 2 30.51 15.77 -5.16
CA HIS A 2 30.67 14.77 -6.22
C HIS A 2 30.10 15.31 -7.53
N LYS A 3 30.89 15.27 -8.60
CA LYS A 3 30.50 15.74 -9.93
C LYS A 3 29.84 14.59 -10.68
N LEU A 4 28.58 14.76 -11.09
CA LEU A 4 27.84 13.75 -11.88
C LEU A 4 28.06 13.95 -13.39
N THR A 5 28.06 15.21 -13.85
CA THR A 5 28.41 15.63 -15.23
C THR A 5 29.09 17.00 -15.19
N SER A 6 29.42 17.61 -16.34
CA SER A 6 30.05 18.96 -16.41
C SER A 6 29.32 20.02 -15.59
N ASP A 7 27.99 19.91 -15.48
CA ASP A 7 27.09 20.97 -15.03
C ASP A 7 26.18 20.57 -13.84
N VAL A 8 26.40 19.38 -13.27
CA VAL A 8 25.59 18.81 -12.18
C VAL A 8 26.46 18.36 -11.02
N PHE A 9 26.18 18.91 -9.85
CA PHE A 9 26.93 18.68 -8.62
C PHE A 9 26.01 18.15 -7.53
N VAL A 10 26.50 17.18 -6.76
CA VAL A 10 25.87 16.75 -5.50
C VAL A 10 26.84 17.08 -4.37
N GLU A 11 26.43 18.00 -3.51
CA GLU A 11 27.13 18.34 -2.28
C GLU A 11 26.62 17.45 -1.14
N GLU A 12 27.43 16.51 -0.68
CA GLU A 12 27.10 15.74 0.52
C GLU A 12 27.10 16.67 1.74
N LEU A 13 25.98 16.73 2.45
CA LEU A 13 25.78 17.61 3.60
C LEU A 13 26.38 17.00 4.86
N ASP A 14 26.92 17.85 5.73
CA ASP A 14 27.40 17.42 7.04
C ASP A 14 26.20 17.15 7.97
N PRO A 15 26.19 16.06 8.76
CA PRO A 15 25.13 15.81 9.74
C PRO A 15 24.86 16.94 10.76
N ARG A 16 25.82 17.86 10.91
CA ARG A 16 25.71 19.05 11.78
C ARG A 16 25.01 20.23 11.09
N ASP A 17 24.86 20.20 9.77
CA ASP A 17 24.22 21.27 9.00
C ASP A 17 22.71 21.29 9.27
N ASP A 18 22.14 22.49 9.34
CA ASP A 18 20.70 22.67 9.59
C ASP A 18 19.85 22.02 8.50
N ASP A 19 20.30 22.08 7.23
CA ASP A 19 19.63 21.41 6.12
C ASP A 19 19.62 19.88 6.30
N TYR A 20 20.71 19.27 6.74
CA TYR A 20 20.75 17.83 7.00
C TYR A 20 19.73 17.45 8.07
N ARG A 21 19.68 18.21 9.17
CA ARG A 21 18.75 17.97 10.29
C ARG A 21 17.30 18.14 9.87
N SER A 22 17.00 19.23 9.16
CA SER A 22 15.66 19.53 8.64
C SER A 22 15.17 18.44 7.68
N ILE A 23 16.01 18.01 6.74
CA ILE A 23 15.66 16.95 5.80
C ILE A 23 15.48 15.60 6.50
N THR A 24 16.33 15.29 7.49
CA THR A 24 16.18 14.08 8.31
C THR A 24 14.87 14.10 9.10
N GLU A 25 14.54 15.22 9.75
CA GLU A 25 13.30 15.39 10.48
C GLU A 25 12.09 15.24 9.55
N LYS A 26 12.11 15.91 8.39
CA LYS A 26 11.05 15.79 7.36
C LYS A 26 10.85 14.36 6.91
N MET A 27 11.93 13.61 6.66
CA MET A 27 11.85 12.18 6.32
C MET A 27 11.12 11.40 7.42
N HIS A 28 11.50 11.57 8.68
CA HIS A 28 10.93 10.79 9.79
C HIS A 28 9.53 11.20 10.21
N SER A 29 9.21 12.50 10.23
CA SER A 29 7.91 13.02 10.68
C SER A 29 6.78 12.75 9.69
N THR A 30 7.11 12.44 8.43
CA THR A 30 6.16 12.16 7.35
C THR A 30 6.02 10.67 7.04
N ILE A 31 6.39 9.81 7.99
CA ILE A 31 6.10 8.38 7.92
C ILE A 31 4.66 8.16 8.36
N ALA A 32 3.79 7.79 7.42
CA ALA A 32 2.48 7.24 7.72
C ALA A 32 2.46 5.71 7.49
N VAL A 33 1.45 5.04 8.05
CA VAL A 33 1.17 3.63 7.77
C VAL A 33 0.96 3.48 6.26
N ASP A 34 1.71 2.60 5.61
CA ASP A 34 1.59 2.43 4.17
C ASP A 34 0.29 1.72 3.76
N PHE A 35 -0.03 1.70 2.47
CA PHE A 35 -1.23 1.03 1.90
C PHE A 35 -1.28 -0.47 2.21
N GLN A 36 -0.18 -1.08 2.64
CA GLN A 36 -0.11 -2.50 3.02
C GLN A 36 -0.19 -2.69 4.54
N GLY A 37 -0.55 -1.65 5.30
CA GLY A 37 -0.68 -1.70 6.75
C GLY A 37 0.65 -1.75 7.50
N GLN A 38 1.77 -1.42 6.86
CA GLN A 38 3.10 -1.56 7.46
C GLN A 38 3.45 -0.38 8.37
N THR A 39 4.00 -0.72 9.54
CA THR A 39 4.65 0.21 10.47
C THR A 39 6.17 0.09 10.32
N PHE A 40 6.76 0.90 9.44
CA PHE A 40 8.21 1.11 9.51
C PHE A 40 8.48 2.16 10.60
N LEU A 41 9.40 1.87 11.53
CA LEU A 41 9.70 2.79 12.64
C LEU A 41 10.51 4.02 12.21
N GLY A 42 11.17 3.95 11.06
CA GLY A 42 12.09 5.00 10.64
C GLY A 42 13.02 4.61 9.52
N TYR A 43 13.84 5.57 9.13
CA TYR A 43 14.92 5.40 8.17
C TYR A 43 16.27 5.37 8.90
N LYS A 44 17.20 4.57 8.38
CA LYS A 44 18.62 4.75 8.61
C LYS A 44 19.14 5.60 7.46
N ILE A 45 19.27 6.91 7.68
CA ILE A 45 19.84 7.82 6.70
C ILE A 45 21.34 7.53 6.60
N HIS A 46 21.83 7.28 5.39
CA HIS A 46 23.26 7.12 5.12
C HIS A 46 23.86 8.42 4.64
N LYS A 47 23.21 9.08 3.66
CA LYS A 47 23.69 10.31 3.04
C LYS A 47 22.53 11.22 2.65
N ILE A 48 22.76 12.52 2.76
CA ILE A 48 21.91 13.56 2.17
C ILE A 48 22.81 14.40 1.28
N GLY A 49 22.44 14.51 0.00
CA GLY A 49 23.14 15.32 -0.98
C GLY A 49 22.27 16.48 -1.45
N ARG A 50 22.78 17.71 -1.41
CA ARG A 50 22.18 18.87 -2.08
C ARG A 50 22.50 18.81 -3.57
N VAL A 51 21.47 18.85 -4.41
CA VAL A 51 21.57 18.76 -5.86
C VAL A 51 21.67 20.17 -6.44
N SER A 52 22.69 20.40 -7.26
CA SER A 52 22.90 21.68 -7.95
C SER A 52 22.97 21.44 -9.45
N ASN A 53 21.98 21.98 -10.16
CA ASN A 53 21.91 21.96 -11.63
C ASN A 53 21.37 23.31 -12.12
N ALA A 54 22.28 24.18 -12.60
CA ALA A 54 21.93 25.55 -13.00
C ALA A 54 20.95 25.60 -14.18
N PHE A 55 21.05 24.64 -15.11
CA PHE A 55 20.17 24.57 -16.27
C PHE A 55 18.75 24.19 -15.87
N LEU A 56 18.57 23.19 -15.00
CA LEU A 56 17.26 22.83 -14.47
C LEU A 56 16.67 23.96 -13.65
N ARG A 57 17.49 24.63 -12.82
CA ARG A 57 17.05 25.80 -12.04
C ARG A 57 16.55 26.93 -12.93
N MET A 58 17.26 27.25 -14.02
CA MET A 58 16.80 28.25 -14.98
C MET A 58 15.46 27.86 -15.63
N ARG A 59 15.30 26.59 -16.02
CA ARG A 59 14.05 26.10 -16.63
C ARG A 59 12.89 26.14 -15.65
N TYR A 60 13.14 25.75 -14.39
CA TYR A 60 12.19 25.82 -13.29
C TYR A 60 11.71 27.25 -13.04
N LEU A 61 12.65 28.18 -12.83
CA LEU A 61 12.32 29.59 -12.56
C LEU A 61 11.55 30.23 -13.72
N ARG A 62 11.86 29.87 -14.97
CA ARG A 62 11.09 30.33 -16.13
C ARG A 62 9.64 29.83 -16.09
N ARG A 63 9.43 28.56 -15.75
CA ARG A 63 8.09 27.98 -15.65
C ARG A 63 7.33 28.55 -14.45
N LEU A 64 7.98 28.73 -13.31
CA LEU A 64 7.41 29.39 -12.13
C LEU A 64 6.89 30.78 -12.49
N ASN A 65 7.71 31.61 -13.12
CA ASN A 65 7.30 32.96 -13.52
C ASN A 65 6.12 32.95 -14.51
N GLN A 66 6.07 31.97 -15.43
CA GLN A 66 4.93 31.80 -16.32
C GLN A 66 3.65 31.49 -15.55
N ILE A 67 3.71 30.56 -14.58
CA ILE A 67 2.56 30.20 -13.74
C ILE A 67 2.08 31.40 -12.94
N GLU A 68 2.99 32.21 -12.39
CA GLU A 68 2.66 33.42 -11.64
C GLU A 68 1.95 34.47 -12.50
N GLN A 69 2.41 34.64 -13.74
CA GLN A 69 1.74 35.52 -14.71
C GLN A 69 0.35 34.98 -15.08
N GLU A 70 0.21 33.67 -15.29
CA GLU A 70 -1.07 33.00 -15.58
C GLU A 70 -2.05 33.09 -14.38
N CYS A 71 -1.54 33.06 -13.15
CA CYS A 71 -2.34 33.14 -11.93
C CYS A 71 -2.63 34.59 -11.47
N GLY A 72 -1.83 35.57 -11.89
CA GLY A 72 -1.88 36.95 -11.41
C GLY A 72 -1.40 37.15 -9.97
N GLN A 73 -0.72 36.14 -9.40
CA GLN A 73 -0.21 36.14 -8.03
C GLN A 73 0.97 35.14 -7.91
N PRO A 74 1.83 35.26 -6.88
CA PRO A 74 2.89 34.29 -6.62
C PRO A 74 2.35 32.86 -6.52
N SER A 75 3.08 31.90 -7.08
CA SER A 75 2.70 30.49 -7.02
C SER A 75 3.12 29.89 -5.68
N GLU A 76 2.29 29.01 -5.14
CA GLU A 76 2.69 28.17 -4.02
C GLU A 76 3.76 27.17 -4.49
N GLU A 77 4.89 27.14 -3.78
CA GLU A 77 5.98 26.18 -3.96
C GLU A 77 5.98 25.21 -2.78
N LEU A 78 5.86 23.91 -3.05
CA LEU A 78 5.88 22.87 -2.03
C LEU A 78 7.12 22.01 -2.15
N GLN A 79 7.74 21.74 -1.00
CA GLN A 79 8.83 20.77 -0.91
C GLN A 79 8.26 19.39 -0.56
N VAL A 80 8.33 18.45 -1.51
CA VAL A 80 7.66 17.14 -1.47
C VAL A 80 8.60 16.02 -1.91
N PHE A 81 8.23 14.77 -1.64
CA PHE A 81 9.03 13.59 -1.96
C PHE A 81 8.69 13.05 -3.37
N HIS A 82 9.70 12.53 -4.05
CA HIS A 82 9.57 11.77 -5.29
C HIS A 82 10.37 10.46 -5.21
N GLY A 83 9.66 9.34 -5.17
CA GLY A 83 10.25 8.01 -5.22
C GLY A 83 10.41 7.53 -6.65
N THR A 84 11.62 7.09 -7.01
CA THR A 84 11.90 6.54 -8.33
C THR A 84 13.15 5.67 -8.28
N ASN A 85 13.30 4.76 -9.24
CA ASN A 85 14.54 4.04 -9.52
C ASN A 85 15.47 4.79 -10.49
N THR A 86 15.06 5.95 -11.03
CA THR A 86 15.81 6.78 -11.99
C THR A 86 16.24 8.14 -11.42
N ALA A 87 16.50 8.21 -10.10
CA ALA A 87 16.79 9.47 -9.42
C ALA A 87 18.02 10.18 -10.01
N LYS A 88 19.05 9.42 -10.43
CA LYS A 88 20.26 9.98 -11.05
C LYS A 88 19.96 10.65 -12.38
N GLU A 89 19.15 10.02 -13.22
CA GLU A 89 18.74 10.53 -14.51
C GLU A 89 17.92 11.81 -14.34
N ILE A 90 17.02 11.87 -13.35
CA ILE A 90 16.23 13.07 -13.03
C ILE A 90 17.14 14.22 -12.56
N MET A 91 18.13 13.96 -11.70
CA MET A 91 19.08 15.00 -11.26
C MET A 91 19.90 15.58 -12.44
N ILE A 92 20.22 14.74 -13.43
CA ILE A 92 21.04 15.16 -14.58
C ILE A 92 20.19 15.86 -15.64
N HIS A 93 19.08 15.26 -16.04
CA HIS A 93 18.30 15.65 -17.21
C HIS A 93 16.98 16.35 -16.88
N GLY A 94 16.57 16.35 -15.61
CA GLY A 94 15.27 16.84 -15.16
C GLY A 94 14.17 15.81 -15.31
N PHE A 95 12.97 16.16 -14.84
CA PHE A 95 11.79 15.33 -15.03
C PHE A 95 11.39 15.24 -16.50
N ASN A 96 10.81 14.11 -16.88
CA ASN A 96 10.35 13.89 -18.25
C ASN A 96 9.00 13.14 -18.29
N LEU A 97 7.93 13.87 -18.60
CA LEU A 97 6.57 13.35 -18.78
C LEU A 97 6.46 12.31 -19.87
N ALA A 98 7.36 12.28 -20.86
CA ALA A 98 7.36 11.21 -21.85
C ALA A 98 7.52 9.84 -21.16
N ASN A 99 8.31 9.81 -20.07
CA ASN A 99 8.61 8.63 -19.25
C ASN A 99 7.60 8.42 -18.11
N ALA A 100 6.66 9.35 -17.89
CA ALA A 100 5.63 9.17 -16.87
C ALA A 100 4.75 7.96 -17.23
N LYS A 101 4.53 7.08 -16.24
CA LYS A 101 3.69 5.91 -16.42
C LYS A 101 2.22 6.33 -16.62
N PHE A 102 1.51 5.58 -17.46
CA PHE A 102 0.11 5.86 -17.80
C PHE A 102 -0.89 5.34 -16.75
N ASP A 103 -0.42 4.49 -15.84
CA ASP A 103 -1.17 3.75 -14.82
C ASP A 103 -1.46 4.56 -13.55
N GLY A 104 -0.86 5.75 -13.41
CA GLY A 104 -1.11 6.63 -12.27
C GLY A 104 -2.58 7.02 -12.13
N TRP A 105 -3.06 7.14 -10.89
CA TRP A 105 -4.48 7.37 -10.58
C TRP A 105 -5.05 8.62 -11.28
N PHE A 106 -4.26 9.70 -11.37
CA PHE A 106 -4.63 10.94 -12.04
C PHE A 106 -4.17 10.99 -13.51
N GLY A 107 -3.69 9.88 -14.06
CA GLY A 107 -3.22 9.75 -15.44
C GLY A 107 -1.71 10.04 -15.60
N LYS A 108 -1.31 10.47 -16.80
CA LYS A 108 0.11 10.53 -17.23
C LYS A 108 0.84 11.79 -16.71
N GLY A 109 0.95 11.90 -15.38
CA GLY A 109 1.62 13.00 -14.69
C GLY A 109 2.90 12.58 -13.97
N ILE A 110 3.63 13.56 -13.43
CA ILE A 110 4.74 13.34 -12.50
C ILE A 110 4.18 13.45 -11.08
N TYR A 111 4.33 12.39 -10.31
CA TYR A 111 3.73 12.24 -8.98
C TYR A 111 4.73 12.56 -7.87
N PHE A 112 4.24 13.29 -6.88
CA PHE A 112 4.94 13.61 -5.64
C PHE A 112 4.02 13.32 -4.45
N SER A 113 4.60 13.18 -3.26
CA SER A 113 3.83 13.01 -2.03
C SER A 113 4.41 13.84 -0.89
N GLY A 114 3.53 14.32 -0.01
CA GLY A 114 3.94 14.88 1.29
C GLY A 114 4.51 13.83 2.25
N LEU A 115 4.27 12.54 1.98
CA LEU A 115 4.75 11.43 2.80
C LEU A 115 6.01 10.78 2.24
N SER A 116 7.02 10.64 3.11
CA SER A 116 8.23 9.87 2.79
C SER A 116 7.92 8.38 2.60
N SER A 117 7.02 7.81 3.42
CA SER A 117 6.64 6.39 3.35
C SER A 117 5.85 6.03 2.11
N TYR A 118 5.05 6.97 1.58
CA TYR A 118 4.36 6.84 0.29
C TYR A 118 5.37 6.75 -0.84
N SER A 119 6.21 7.78 -0.98
CA SER A 119 7.20 7.87 -2.05
C SER A 119 8.22 6.73 -1.98
N ASN A 120 8.58 6.25 -0.79
CA ASN A 120 9.45 5.08 -0.60
C ASN A 120 8.98 3.85 -1.39
N GLN A 121 7.67 3.65 -1.59
CA GLN A 121 7.10 2.51 -2.32
C GLN A 121 7.51 2.48 -3.81
N PHE A 122 7.94 3.62 -4.36
CA PHE A 122 8.30 3.76 -5.77
C PHE A 122 9.81 3.73 -6.02
N THR A 123 10.62 3.73 -4.95
CA THR A 123 12.09 3.77 -5.06
C THR A 123 12.70 2.53 -5.72
N CYS A 124 11.96 1.41 -5.78
CA CYS A 124 12.37 0.19 -6.49
C CYS A 124 11.60 -0.05 -7.80
N GLY A 125 10.90 0.95 -8.34
CA GLY A 125 10.23 0.89 -9.66
C GLY A 125 8.72 0.63 -9.63
N GLY A 126 8.09 0.59 -8.45
CA GLY A 126 6.63 0.52 -8.27
C GLY A 126 6.20 -0.20 -7.00
N PHE A 127 4.91 -0.11 -6.66
CA PHE A 127 4.27 -0.66 -5.45
C PHE A 127 4.56 -2.14 -5.15
N TYR A 128 4.91 -2.93 -6.17
CA TYR A 128 5.12 -4.38 -6.09
C TYR A 128 6.52 -4.83 -6.47
N ASN A 129 7.45 -3.91 -6.70
CA ASN A 129 8.79 -4.30 -7.13
C ASN A 129 9.64 -4.73 -5.95
N GLU A 130 10.03 -5.99 -5.98
CA GLU A 130 11.02 -6.57 -5.09
C GLU A 130 12.39 -5.90 -5.28
N CYS A 131 13.22 -5.83 -4.23
CA CYS A 131 14.61 -5.41 -4.44
C CYS A 131 15.29 -6.43 -5.37
N TRP A 132 15.76 -5.99 -6.54
CA TRP A 132 16.40 -6.82 -7.58
C TRP A 132 17.46 -7.80 -7.08
N LEU A 133 18.20 -7.43 -6.03
CA LEU A 133 19.26 -8.25 -5.44
C LEU A 133 18.75 -9.39 -4.56
N HIS A 134 17.57 -9.22 -3.97
CA HIS A 134 17.07 -10.15 -2.96
C HIS A 134 15.75 -10.79 -3.35
N SER A 135 14.99 -10.25 -4.31
CA SER A 135 13.61 -10.66 -4.64
C SER A 135 12.66 -10.53 -3.45
N TRP A 136 12.88 -9.52 -2.60
CA TRP A 136 12.08 -9.25 -1.41
C TRP A 136 11.43 -7.87 -1.52
N LEU A 137 10.10 -7.82 -1.48
CA LEU A 137 9.30 -6.59 -1.50
C LEU A 137 9.64 -5.65 -0.32
N LYS A 138 10.08 -6.23 0.80
CA LYS A 138 10.34 -5.55 2.07
C LYS A 138 11.83 -5.53 2.44
N CYS A 139 12.70 -5.46 1.43
CA CYS A 139 14.13 -5.47 1.68
C CYS A 139 14.55 -4.24 2.51
N THR A 140 15.00 -4.50 3.73
CA THR A 140 15.62 -3.51 4.64
C THR A 140 17.14 -3.48 4.48
N ALA A 141 17.70 -4.47 3.79
CA ALA A 141 19.13 -4.56 3.49
C ALA A 141 19.53 -3.66 2.31
N CYS A 142 18.66 -3.44 1.32
CA CYS A 142 18.96 -2.59 0.17
C CYS A 142 18.98 -1.11 0.57
N VAL A 143 20.04 -0.40 0.19
CA VAL A 143 20.08 1.06 0.21
C VAL A 143 19.14 1.58 -0.88
N ARG A 144 18.29 2.52 -0.51
CA ARG A 144 17.31 3.20 -1.36
C ARG A 144 17.73 4.64 -1.54
N SER A 145 17.22 5.26 -2.60
CA SER A 145 17.38 6.68 -2.85
C SER A 145 16.03 7.33 -3.10
N ILE A 146 15.79 8.50 -2.53
CA ILE A 146 14.56 9.28 -2.72
C ILE A 146 14.92 10.74 -2.97
N LEU A 147 14.20 11.39 -3.88
CA LEU A 147 14.37 12.81 -4.16
C LEU A 147 13.44 13.62 -3.27
N ILE A 148 13.93 14.76 -2.81
CA ILE A 148 13.11 15.83 -2.24
C ILE A 148 13.16 16.98 -3.24
N CYS A 149 11.99 17.41 -3.67
CA CYS A 149 11.83 18.33 -4.78
C CYS A 149 10.98 19.52 -4.38
N THR A 150 11.33 20.69 -4.89
CA THR A 150 10.44 21.85 -4.89
C THR A 150 9.53 21.77 -6.13
N VAL A 151 8.24 21.95 -5.91
CA VAL A 151 7.19 21.85 -6.92
C VAL A 151 6.32 23.10 -6.90
N ALA A 152 6.20 23.77 -8.04
CA ALA A 152 5.28 24.89 -8.23
C ALA A 152 3.88 24.36 -8.56
N LEU A 153 2.94 24.51 -7.64
CA LEU A 153 1.57 24.00 -7.85
C LEU A 153 0.72 24.89 -8.77
N GLY A 154 0.97 26.20 -8.79
CA GLY A 154 0.10 27.17 -9.45
C GLY A 154 -1.32 27.08 -8.92
N LYS A 155 -2.32 27.33 -9.78
CA LYS A 155 -3.70 26.95 -9.50
C LYS A 155 -3.89 25.43 -9.60
N TRP A 156 -4.24 24.76 -8.51
CA TRP A 156 -4.50 23.32 -8.48
C TRP A 156 -5.99 22.98 -8.47
N LEU A 157 -6.34 21.82 -9.02
CA LEU A 157 -7.68 21.25 -8.88
C LEU A 157 -7.63 20.07 -7.91
N GLU A 158 -8.49 20.12 -6.90
CA GLU A 158 -8.76 18.97 -6.05
C GLU A 158 -9.72 18.02 -6.78
N VAL A 159 -9.31 16.76 -6.93
CA VAL A 159 -10.14 15.74 -7.57
C VAL A 159 -10.11 14.41 -6.81
N SER A 160 -11.28 13.77 -6.75
CA SER A 160 -11.47 12.41 -6.24
C SER A 160 -11.61 11.36 -7.35
N GLN A 161 -11.76 11.79 -8.62
CA GLN A 161 -11.98 10.91 -9.77
C GLN A 161 -10.76 10.84 -10.72
N PRO A 162 -10.56 9.70 -11.41
CA PRO A 162 -9.31 9.40 -12.10
C PRO A 162 -9.24 9.91 -13.56
N ARG A 163 -7.98 9.95 -14.05
CA ARG A 163 -7.50 10.07 -15.45
C ARG A 163 -7.53 11.44 -16.15
N PHE A 164 -6.37 12.11 -16.11
CA PHE A 164 -6.04 13.27 -16.92
C PHE A 164 -4.79 13.02 -17.80
N LYS A 165 -4.79 13.51 -19.04
CA LYS A 165 -3.59 13.52 -19.91
C LYS A 165 -2.78 14.82 -19.81
N ALA A 166 -3.41 15.85 -19.25
CA ALA A 166 -2.92 17.19 -19.03
C ALA A 166 -3.78 17.79 -17.90
N PRO A 167 -3.32 18.83 -17.20
CA PRO A 167 -4.15 19.43 -16.16
C PRO A 167 -5.40 20.03 -16.83
N PRO A 168 -6.57 20.02 -16.17
CA PRO A 168 -7.79 20.61 -16.72
C PRO A 168 -7.58 22.09 -17.10
N PRO A 169 -8.32 22.61 -18.10
CA PRO A 169 -8.17 24.01 -18.53
C PRO A 169 -8.25 24.99 -17.35
N GLY A 170 -7.25 25.87 -17.24
CA GLY A 170 -7.14 26.85 -16.16
C GLY A 170 -6.51 26.32 -14.86
N TYR A 171 -6.00 25.09 -14.84
CA TYR A 171 -5.25 24.51 -13.74
C TYR A 171 -3.84 24.09 -14.18
N HIS A 172 -2.92 24.00 -13.22
CA HIS A 172 -1.51 23.68 -13.45
C HIS A 172 -1.09 22.37 -12.78
N SER A 173 -1.82 21.95 -11.76
CA SER A 173 -1.56 20.72 -11.01
C SER A 173 -2.86 20.10 -10.49
N ILE A 174 -2.77 18.83 -10.09
CA ILE A 174 -3.83 18.09 -9.43
C ILE A 174 -3.35 17.75 -8.01
N VAL A 175 -4.25 17.89 -7.04
CA VAL A 175 -4.00 17.49 -5.65
C VAL A 175 -5.06 16.49 -5.21
N SER A 176 -4.64 15.35 -4.66
CA SER A 176 -5.56 14.41 -4.02
C SER A 176 -5.86 14.88 -2.59
N HIS A 177 -7.13 15.02 -2.23
CA HIS A 177 -7.71 15.37 -0.90
C HIS A 177 -6.80 16.10 0.13
N PRO A 178 -7.21 17.28 0.65
CA PRO A 178 -6.36 18.21 1.39
C PRO A 178 -6.09 17.85 2.86
N SER A 179 -6.37 16.63 3.33
CA SER A 179 -5.80 16.22 4.61
C SER A 179 -4.29 16.07 4.41
N MET A 180 -3.51 16.95 5.07
CA MET A 180 -2.04 17.13 4.92
C MET A 180 -1.18 15.87 5.10
N TYR A 181 -1.79 14.71 5.33
CA TYR A 181 -1.15 13.44 5.64
C TYR A 181 -1.28 12.38 4.54
N ASN A 182 -1.93 12.65 3.40
CA ASN A 182 -1.93 11.70 2.28
C ASN A 182 -2.07 12.33 0.88
N SER A 183 -1.79 13.63 0.77
CA SER A 183 -1.90 14.36 -0.50
C SER A 183 -0.80 13.95 -1.47
N GLU A 184 -1.21 13.44 -2.62
CA GLU A 184 -0.39 13.40 -3.82
C GLU A 184 -0.51 14.72 -4.57
N PHE A 185 0.61 15.15 -5.11
CA PHE A 185 0.72 16.31 -5.97
C PHE A 185 1.14 15.83 -7.34
N VAL A 186 0.33 16.12 -8.36
CA VAL A 186 0.59 15.68 -9.72
C VAL A 186 0.73 16.88 -10.64
N ILE A 187 1.86 16.96 -11.33
CA ILE A 187 2.13 17.98 -12.34
C ILE A 187 2.22 17.35 -13.72
N TYR A 188 1.93 18.16 -14.74
CA TYR A 188 1.92 17.77 -16.14
C TYR A 188 2.85 18.67 -16.97
N ASN A 189 3.88 19.22 -16.32
CA ASN A 189 4.96 19.95 -16.97
C ASN A 189 6.33 19.54 -16.37
N ASN A 190 7.30 19.21 -17.24
CA ASN A 190 8.65 18.79 -16.84
C ASN A 190 9.38 19.80 -15.95
N TYR A 191 9.07 21.08 -16.12
CA TYR A 191 9.78 22.19 -15.49
C TYR A 191 9.00 22.79 -14.30
N GLN A 192 7.90 22.16 -13.88
CA GLN A 192 7.16 22.55 -12.67
C GLN A 192 7.76 22.00 -11.38
N ALA A 193 8.83 21.21 -11.47
CA ALA A 193 9.54 20.66 -10.33
C ALA A 193 11.06 20.68 -10.55
N ILE A 194 11.79 20.75 -9.44
CA ILE A 194 13.25 20.65 -9.43
C ILE A 194 13.71 19.76 -8.26
N PRO A 195 14.64 18.82 -8.47
CA PRO A 195 15.24 18.08 -7.37
C PRO A 195 16.22 18.95 -6.59
N ASP A 196 15.97 19.15 -5.30
CA ASP A 196 16.85 19.94 -4.41
C ASP A 196 17.76 19.04 -3.58
N PHE A 197 17.27 17.88 -3.16
CA PHE A 197 18.04 16.92 -2.37
C PHE A 197 17.83 15.49 -2.85
N ILE A 198 18.87 14.67 -2.67
CA ILE A 198 18.84 13.21 -2.79
C ILE A 198 19.19 12.62 -1.43
N VAL A 199 18.35 11.71 -0.94
CA VAL A 199 18.56 11.03 0.34
C VAL A 199 18.82 9.55 0.07
N GLU A 200 19.96 9.05 0.50
CA GLU A 200 20.28 7.62 0.51
C GLU A 200 20.01 7.04 1.90
N TYR A 201 19.21 5.99 1.97
CA TYR A 201 18.73 5.45 3.24
C TYR A 201 18.42 3.96 3.18
N GLN A 202 18.28 3.34 4.35
CA GLN A 202 17.67 2.02 4.51
C GLN A 202 16.43 2.13 5.39
N VAL A 203 15.44 1.28 5.15
CA VAL A 203 14.25 1.22 6.00
C VAL A 203 14.57 0.41 7.26
N ARG A 204 14.25 0.94 8.45
CA ARG A 204 14.41 0.22 9.73
C ARG A 204 13.12 -0.48 10.12
N LYS A 205 13.21 -1.80 10.34
CA LYS A 205 12.16 -2.57 11.02
C LYS A 205 12.14 -2.24 12.51
N TYR A 206 10.98 -2.43 13.12
CA TYR A 206 10.82 -2.48 14.56
C TYR A 206 11.78 -3.50 15.17
N ARG A 207 12.74 -3.05 15.99
CA ARG A 207 13.38 -3.90 17.00
C ARG A 207 12.65 -3.65 18.29
N LYS A 208 11.96 -4.67 18.82
CA LYS A 208 11.52 -4.67 20.22
C LYS A 208 12.79 -4.80 21.06
N SER A 209 13.51 -3.70 21.26
CA SER A 209 14.60 -3.68 22.22
C SER A 209 13.99 -3.92 23.59
N SER A 210 14.49 -4.95 24.27
CA SER A 210 14.28 -5.21 25.69
C SER A 210 14.27 -3.91 26.49
N CYS A 211 13.15 -3.64 27.15
CA CYS A 211 12.93 -2.57 28.13
C CYS A 211 13.15 -1.12 27.66
N SER A 212 12.06 -0.45 27.30
CA SER A 212 11.77 0.87 27.85
C SER A 212 10.28 0.94 28.19
N VAL A 213 10.03 0.88 29.48
CA VAL A 213 8.74 1.04 30.15
C VAL A 213 8.27 2.50 29.96
N ASN A 214 6.95 2.68 29.85
CA ASN A 214 6.18 3.93 29.96
C ASN A 214 6.01 4.81 28.72
N LEU A 215 4.86 4.65 28.03
CA LEU A 215 3.90 5.76 27.83
C LEU A 215 2.51 5.32 27.33
N VAL A 216 1.95 4.22 27.82
CA VAL A 216 0.48 4.02 27.86
C VAL A 216 0.14 3.22 29.13
N SER A 217 0.19 3.87 30.29
CA SER A 217 -0.31 3.31 31.54
C SER A 217 -1.17 4.33 32.27
N LYS A 218 -2.36 4.58 31.74
CA LYS A 218 -3.54 5.00 32.53
C LYS A 218 -4.82 4.45 31.93
N LEU A 219 -4.90 3.14 31.77
CA LEU A 219 -6.16 2.39 31.89
C LEU A 219 -5.86 1.15 32.72
N ASN A 220 -6.32 1.18 33.96
CA ASN A 220 -6.20 0.09 34.92
C ASN A 220 -7.03 -1.11 34.42
N PHE A 221 -6.38 -2.09 33.79
CA PHE A 221 -6.92 -3.44 33.74
C PHE A 221 -6.25 -4.27 34.83
N ASN A 222 -7.00 -4.51 35.90
CA ASN A 222 -6.63 -5.42 36.97
C ASN A 222 -6.30 -6.80 36.37
N LYS A 223 -5.06 -7.24 36.58
CA LYS A 223 -4.67 -8.65 36.43
C LYS A 223 -5.46 -9.48 37.45
N LYS A 224 -6.53 -10.14 37.01
CA LYS A 224 -7.02 -11.41 37.56
C LYS A 224 -8.03 -12.02 36.57
N THR A 225 -7.91 -13.34 36.43
CA THR A 225 -8.75 -14.31 35.69
C THR A 225 -8.60 -14.38 34.17
N CYS A 226 -7.64 -15.23 33.76
CA CYS A 226 -7.81 -16.15 32.63
C CYS A 226 -9.07 -17.00 32.91
N LEU A 227 -10.21 -16.65 32.30
CA LEU A 227 -11.43 -17.45 32.42
C LEU A 227 -11.41 -18.54 31.35
N LYS A 228 -11.28 -19.78 31.84
CA LYS A 228 -11.60 -21.00 31.11
C LYS A 228 -13.03 -20.90 30.58
N TYR A 229 -13.22 -20.75 29.27
CA TYR A 229 -14.53 -20.96 28.66
C TYR A 229 -14.79 -22.46 28.57
N THR A 230 -15.49 -22.97 29.58
CA THR A 230 -16.11 -24.30 29.56
C THR A 230 -17.55 -24.08 29.10
N MET A 231 -17.97 -24.80 28.06
CA MET A 231 -19.34 -24.79 27.55
C MET A 231 -20.33 -25.10 28.68
N ALA A 232 -21.20 -24.15 29.02
CA ALA A 232 -22.37 -24.40 29.85
C ALA A 232 -23.52 -23.49 29.40
N GLN A 233 -24.65 -24.14 29.12
CA GLN A 233 -25.94 -23.52 28.83
C GLN A 233 -26.45 -22.75 30.05
N SER A 234 -26.84 -21.48 29.90
CA SER A 234 -28.05 -20.91 30.52
C SER A 234 -28.26 -19.45 30.14
N SER A 235 -29.54 -19.14 29.93
CA SER A 235 -30.17 -17.86 29.60
C SER A 235 -29.96 -16.73 30.61
N VAL A 236 -29.50 -15.55 30.15
CA VAL A 236 -29.89 -14.21 30.66
C VAL A 236 -29.68 -13.18 29.53
N GLN A 237 -30.70 -12.35 29.26
CA GLN A 237 -30.61 -11.15 28.43
C GLN A 237 -29.68 -10.12 29.08
N ASN A 238 -28.59 -9.77 28.40
CA ASN A 238 -27.86 -8.52 28.56
C ASN A 238 -27.49 -8.06 27.16
N ASP A 239 -27.56 -6.76 26.89
CA ASP A 239 -27.17 -6.13 25.63
C ASP A 239 -25.71 -6.46 25.30
N VAL A 240 -25.49 -7.52 24.53
CA VAL A 240 -24.17 -7.90 24.01
C VAL A 240 -23.92 -6.99 22.81
N GLU A 241 -22.95 -6.08 22.92
CA GLU A 241 -22.41 -5.36 21.76
C GLU A 241 -22.13 -6.38 20.64
N PRO A 242 -22.48 -6.07 19.38
CA PRO A 242 -22.32 -7.04 18.31
C PRO A 242 -20.83 -7.39 18.17
N LEU A 243 -20.50 -8.68 18.36
CA LEU A 243 -19.16 -9.29 18.17
C LEU A 243 -18.51 -8.94 16.82
N CYS A 244 -19.31 -8.48 15.85
CA CYS A 244 -18.87 -7.97 14.57
C CYS A 244 -19.72 -6.77 14.14
N ILE A 245 -19.07 -5.61 14.03
CA ILE A 245 -19.60 -4.40 13.40
C ILE A 245 -19.09 -4.35 11.96
N ILE A 246 -20.00 -4.15 11.01
CA ILE A 246 -19.67 -3.88 9.61
C ILE A 246 -20.28 -2.53 9.30
N GLU A 247 -19.44 -1.52 9.07
CA GLU A 247 -19.86 -0.14 8.87
C GLU A 247 -19.33 0.41 7.56
N ASP A 248 -20.06 1.34 6.97
CA ASP A 248 -19.67 1.94 5.70
C ASP A 248 -18.58 2.98 5.94
N VAL A 249 -17.52 2.90 5.15
CA VAL A 249 -16.45 3.91 5.14
C VAL A 249 -16.93 5.05 4.25
N ALA A 250 -17.01 6.26 4.78
CA ALA A 250 -17.44 7.42 4.02
C ALA A 250 -16.41 7.76 2.92
N ARG A 251 -16.86 8.34 1.80
CA ARG A 251 -15.99 8.59 0.63
C ARG A 251 -14.88 9.60 0.91
N GLU A 252 -15.09 10.45 1.90
CA GLU A 252 -14.21 11.50 2.37
C GLU A 252 -13.16 10.96 3.37
N GLU A 253 -13.36 9.74 3.91
CA GLU A 253 -12.38 9.11 4.78
C GLU A 253 -11.15 8.67 3.98
N GLU A 254 -9.97 8.91 4.56
CA GLU A 254 -8.68 8.50 4.01
C GLU A 254 -8.63 7.00 3.70
N GLU A 255 -9.24 6.19 4.55
CA GLU A 255 -9.32 4.75 4.39
C GLU A 255 -10.10 4.36 3.12
N TYR A 256 -11.16 5.08 2.74
CA TYR A 256 -11.88 4.84 1.50
C TYR A 256 -10.96 5.05 0.29
N SER A 257 -10.24 6.19 0.28
CA SER A 257 -9.27 6.51 -0.77
C SER A 257 -8.17 5.45 -0.84
N MET A 258 -7.63 5.04 0.32
CA MET A 258 -6.59 4.01 0.43
C MET A 258 -7.04 2.68 -0.17
N ILE A 259 -8.21 2.16 0.24
CA ILE A 259 -8.73 0.88 -0.26
C ILE A 259 -9.12 0.96 -1.73
N SER A 260 -9.69 2.08 -2.16
CA SER A 260 -9.98 2.35 -3.57
C SER A 260 -8.71 2.25 -4.42
N ARG A 261 -7.63 2.89 -3.99
CA ARG A 261 -6.34 2.84 -4.70
C ARG A 261 -5.76 1.44 -4.74
N ILE A 262 -5.74 0.74 -3.60
CA ILE A 262 -5.28 -0.66 -3.52
C ILE A 262 -6.05 -1.52 -4.52
N MET A 263 -7.38 -1.35 -4.63
CA MET A 263 -8.18 -2.04 -5.62
C MET A 263 -7.70 -1.78 -7.05
N HIS A 264 -7.64 -0.52 -7.50
CA HIS A 264 -7.30 -0.24 -8.92
C HIS A 264 -5.85 -0.53 -9.28
N PHE A 265 -4.88 -0.29 -8.39
CA PHE A 265 -3.47 -0.53 -8.67
C PHE A 265 -3.10 -2.02 -8.67
N SER A 266 -4.01 -2.88 -8.24
CA SER A 266 -3.83 -4.34 -8.18
C SER A 266 -4.49 -5.06 -9.35
N ILE A 267 -4.78 -4.34 -10.44
CA ILE A 267 -5.28 -4.90 -11.69
C ILE A 267 -4.09 -5.36 -12.54
N ALA A 268 -4.11 -6.60 -13.02
CA ALA A 268 -3.10 -7.09 -13.95
C ALA A 268 -3.24 -6.44 -15.34
N GLU A 269 -2.13 -6.29 -16.06
CA GLU A 269 -2.08 -5.58 -17.34
C GLU A 269 -2.89 -6.25 -18.47
N ASP A 270 -3.13 -7.55 -18.36
CA ASP A 270 -3.84 -8.39 -19.34
C ASP A 270 -5.37 -8.42 -19.12
N GLN A 271 -5.89 -7.67 -18.15
CA GLN A 271 -7.32 -7.66 -17.84
C GLN A 271 -8.12 -6.86 -18.89
N PRO A 272 -9.35 -7.28 -19.21
CA PRO A 272 -10.20 -6.61 -20.20
C PRO A 272 -10.86 -5.31 -19.67
N TYR A 273 -10.52 -4.88 -18.46
CA TYR A 273 -11.05 -3.70 -17.80
C TYR A 273 -9.89 -2.93 -17.16
N SER A 274 -10.06 -1.62 -17.05
CA SER A 274 -8.97 -0.72 -16.65
C SER A 274 -9.15 -0.15 -15.24
N GLY A 275 -10.22 -0.54 -14.54
CA GLY A 275 -10.54 -0.04 -13.22
C GLY A 275 -11.78 -0.67 -12.61
N TYR A 276 -12.16 -0.18 -11.45
CA TYR A 276 -13.38 -0.53 -10.74
C TYR A 276 -14.29 0.68 -10.54
N ASP A 277 -15.58 0.44 -10.64
CA ASP A 277 -16.62 1.34 -10.16
C ASP A 277 -16.98 0.91 -8.75
N ILE A 278 -16.28 1.49 -7.76
CA ILE A 278 -16.45 1.14 -6.36
C ILE A 278 -17.72 1.77 -5.83
N ARG A 279 -18.68 0.91 -5.53
CA ARG A 279 -20.01 1.28 -5.04
C ARG A 279 -19.97 1.55 -3.55
N LYS A 280 -19.29 0.69 -2.80
CA LYS A 280 -19.27 0.72 -1.33
C LYS A 280 -18.03 0.04 -0.78
N ILE A 281 -17.48 0.59 0.31
CA ILE A 281 -16.41 -0.01 1.11
C ILE A 281 -16.95 -0.10 2.53
N SER A 282 -16.88 -1.28 3.13
CA SER A 282 -17.30 -1.50 4.50
C SER A 282 -16.15 -2.00 5.35
N ARG A 283 -15.88 -1.32 6.47
CA ARG A 283 -14.90 -1.69 7.48
C ARG A 283 -15.48 -2.79 8.36
N VAL A 284 -14.68 -3.83 8.61
CA VAL A 284 -15.01 -4.94 9.49
C VAL A 284 -14.29 -4.75 10.82
N ARG A 285 -15.06 -4.63 11.90
CA ARG A 285 -14.57 -4.63 13.28
C ARG A 285 -15.13 -5.85 13.99
N ASN A 286 -14.30 -6.89 14.15
CA ASN A 286 -14.69 -8.15 14.78
C ASN A 286 -13.67 -8.51 15.87
N ASP A 287 -14.03 -8.24 17.12
CA ASP A 287 -13.11 -8.38 18.26
C ASP A 287 -12.68 -9.83 18.48
N PHE A 288 -13.59 -10.78 18.24
CA PHE A 288 -13.30 -12.20 18.35
C PHE A 288 -12.24 -12.63 17.33
N LEU A 289 -12.48 -12.34 16.05
CA LEU A 289 -11.52 -12.68 14.99
C LEU A 289 -10.20 -11.92 15.16
N TRP A 290 -10.26 -10.66 15.59
CA TRP A 290 -9.08 -9.85 15.83
C TRP A 290 -8.22 -10.41 16.96
N ALA A 291 -8.82 -10.84 18.07
CA ALA A 291 -8.10 -11.44 19.19
C ALA A 291 -7.40 -12.75 18.76
N HIS A 292 -8.11 -13.63 18.06
CA HIS A 292 -7.55 -14.88 17.56
C HIS A 292 -6.46 -14.65 16.51
N TYR A 293 -6.64 -13.67 15.62
CA TYR A 293 -5.63 -13.29 14.64
C TYR A 293 -4.34 -12.82 15.31
N ASN A 294 -4.44 -11.89 16.28
CA ASN A 294 -3.27 -11.40 17.00
C ASN A 294 -2.59 -12.50 17.83
N GLN A 295 -3.36 -13.42 18.41
CA GLN A 295 -2.78 -14.57 19.08
C GLN A 295 -1.96 -15.41 18.11
N ARG A 296 -2.53 -15.78 16.96
CA ARG A 296 -1.82 -16.58 15.95
C ARG A 296 -0.60 -15.86 15.40
N LEU A 297 -0.70 -14.54 15.17
CA LEU A 297 0.42 -13.70 14.76
C LEU A 297 1.56 -13.75 15.78
N ASN A 298 1.26 -13.69 17.07
CA ASN A 298 2.28 -13.79 18.12
C ASN A 298 2.94 -15.17 18.15
N GLU A 299 2.18 -16.25 18.03
CA GLU A 299 2.72 -17.62 17.95
C GLU A 299 3.71 -17.77 16.79
N ILE A 300 3.34 -17.31 15.59
CA ILE A 300 4.22 -17.34 14.42
C ILE A 300 5.50 -16.52 14.68
N ASN A 301 5.39 -15.35 15.31
CA ASN A 301 6.56 -14.53 15.64
C ASN A 301 7.48 -15.21 16.65
N GLU A 302 6.93 -15.89 17.66
CA GLU A 302 7.71 -16.66 18.64
C GLU A 302 8.45 -17.83 17.96
N GLU A 303 7.80 -18.54 17.03
CA GLU A 303 8.41 -19.62 16.23
C GLU A 303 9.53 -19.11 15.30
N LEU A 304 9.45 -17.87 14.84
CA LEU A 304 10.44 -17.25 13.95
C LEU A 304 11.62 -16.58 14.70
N GLY A 305 11.48 -16.30 16.00
CA GLY A 305 12.53 -15.70 16.83
C GLY A 305 12.85 -14.25 16.42
N ASP A 306 14.11 -14.00 16.00
CA ASP A 306 14.55 -12.67 15.55
C ASP A 306 13.91 -12.25 14.20
N CYS A 307 13.30 -13.19 13.49
CA CYS A 307 12.51 -12.93 12.29
C CYS A 307 11.06 -12.65 12.69
N THR A 308 10.44 -11.61 12.13
CA THR A 308 9.01 -11.35 12.34
C THR A 308 8.19 -11.88 11.17
N SER A 309 6.98 -12.36 11.41
CA SER A 309 6.01 -12.72 10.39
C SER A 309 5.70 -11.51 9.51
N ASP A 310 5.72 -11.69 8.19
CA ASP A 310 5.24 -10.66 7.29
C ASP A 310 3.71 -10.67 7.29
N GLU A 311 3.11 -9.68 7.97
CA GLU A 311 1.73 -9.32 7.71
C GLU A 311 1.64 -8.65 6.34
N ILE A 312 0.68 -9.09 5.53
CA ILE A 312 0.41 -8.56 4.21
C ILE A 312 -1.09 -8.38 4.03
N ILE A 313 -1.46 -7.36 3.26
CA ILE A 313 -2.82 -7.16 2.81
C ILE A 313 -3.00 -7.91 1.48
N LEU A 314 -3.97 -8.82 1.45
CA LEU A 314 -4.28 -9.61 0.25
C LEU A 314 -5.77 -9.65 -0.03
N PHE A 315 -6.12 -9.89 -1.29
CA PHE A 315 -7.50 -10.00 -1.75
C PHE A 315 -7.99 -11.44 -1.66
N HIS A 316 -9.24 -11.60 -1.25
CA HIS A 316 -9.97 -12.86 -1.32
C HIS A 316 -11.29 -12.66 -2.06
N GLY A 317 -11.45 -13.39 -3.17
CA GLY A 317 -12.70 -13.42 -3.92
C GLY A 317 -13.56 -14.61 -3.52
N THR A 318 -14.85 -14.36 -3.33
CA THR A 318 -15.85 -15.43 -3.15
C THR A 318 -17.18 -15.00 -3.73
N ARG A 319 -17.98 -15.97 -4.15
CA ARG A 319 -19.22 -15.72 -4.88
C ARG A 319 -20.30 -15.18 -3.95
N GLY A 320 -20.80 -13.99 -4.26
CA GLY A 320 -22.00 -13.40 -3.66
C GLY A 320 -21.78 -12.69 -2.33
N THR A 321 -22.50 -11.57 -2.17
CA THR A 321 -22.40 -10.66 -1.02
C THR A 321 -22.68 -11.33 0.33
N ARG A 322 -23.62 -12.28 0.36
CA ARG A 322 -23.92 -13.03 1.60
C ARG A 322 -22.72 -13.85 2.10
N ARG A 323 -21.87 -14.37 1.20
CA ARG A 323 -20.70 -15.15 1.60
C ARG A 323 -19.59 -14.26 2.14
N THR A 324 -19.32 -13.12 1.51
CA THR A 324 -18.33 -12.15 2.01
C THR A 324 -18.72 -11.62 3.39
N GLU A 325 -19.99 -11.27 3.60
CA GLU A 325 -20.49 -10.87 4.92
C GLU A 325 -20.41 -12.01 5.95
N ALA A 326 -20.75 -13.24 5.57
CA ALA A 326 -20.65 -14.39 6.47
C ALA A 326 -19.20 -14.64 6.93
N ILE A 327 -18.23 -14.54 6.01
CA ILE A 327 -16.80 -14.65 6.34
C ILE A 327 -16.38 -13.50 7.26
N ALA A 328 -16.78 -12.25 6.99
CA ALA A 328 -16.46 -11.12 7.85
C ALA A 328 -16.98 -11.28 9.29
N ARG A 329 -18.16 -11.88 9.44
CA ARG A 329 -18.81 -12.11 10.74
C ARG A 329 -18.27 -13.33 11.50
N THR A 330 -17.98 -14.41 10.78
CA THR A 330 -17.73 -15.73 11.40
C THR A 330 -16.31 -16.25 11.21
N GLY A 331 -15.49 -15.56 10.41
CA GLY A 331 -14.13 -15.95 10.05
C GLY A 331 -14.08 -16.87 8.83
N PHE A 332 -12.86 -17.09 8.35
CA PHE A 332 -12.59 -18.09 7.34
C PHE A 332 -12.65 -19.50 7.93
N LYS A 333 -13.01 -20.46 7.08
CA LYS A 333 -13.17 -21.87 7.44
C LYS A 333 -12.55 -22.74 6.36
N VAL A 334 -11.31 -23.17 6.58
CA VAL A 334 -10.55 -24.01 5.65
C VAL A 334 -11.28 -25.32 5.35
N GLU A 335 -12.09 -25.81 6.28
CA GLU A 335 -12.95 -26.99 6.11
C GLU A 335 -13.99 -26.83 4.99
N TYR A 336 -14.31 -25.59 4.58
CA TYR A 336 -15.19 -25.30 3.45
C TYR A 336 -14.43 -24.99 2.15
N ALA A 337 -13.10 -25.03 2.16
CA ALA A 337 -12.30 -24.85 0.95
C ALA A 337 -12.50 -26.04 -0.01
N ASN A 338 -12.41 -25.75 -1.30
CA ASN A 338 -12.52 -26.77 -2.34
C ASN A 338 -11.30 -27.72 -2.29
N PRO A 339 -11.50 -29.04 -2.08
CA PRO A 339 -10.39 -29.99 -2.02
C PRO A 339 -9.65 -30.17 -3.35
N ASP A 340 -10.28 -29.82 -4.47
CA ASP A 340 -9.73 -30.00 -5.82
C ASP A 340 -8.84 -28.83 -6.30
N CYS A 341 -8.57 -27.85 -5.42
CA CYS A 341 -7.69 -26.73 -5.75
C CYS A 341 -6.25 -27.19 -6.05
N LEU A 342 -5.57 -26.46 -6.95
CA LEU A 342 -4.25 -26.83 -7.48
C LEU A 342 -3.15 -26.94 -6.41
N PHE A 343 -3.25 -26.18 -5.33
CA PHE A 343 -2.22 -26.08 -4.29
C PHE A 343 -2.74 -26.52 -2.91
N GLY A 344 -3.79 -27.33 -2.91
CA GLY A 344 -4.37 -27.92 -1.71
C GLY A 344 -5.68 -27.28 -1.23
N GLN A 345 -6.28 -27.90 -0.22
CA GLN A 345 -7.50 -27.45 0.43
C GLN A 345 -7.19 -26.32 1.42
N GLY A 346 -6.91 -25.14 0.89
CA GLY A 346 -6.58 -23.95 1.66
C GLY A 346 -7.46 -22.75 1.34
N ILE A 347 -7.26 -21.67 2.08
CA ILE A 347 -7.88 -20.37 1.81
C ILE A 347 -6.97 -19.59 0.87
N TYR A 348 -7.47 -19.27 -0.33
CA TYR A 348 -6.71 -18.64 -1.39
C TYR A 348 -6.80 -17.12 -1.37
N PHE A 349 -5.66 -16.47 -1.58
CA PHE A 349 -5.53 -15.04 -1.68
C PHE A 349 -4.62 -14.65 -2.85
N SER A 350 -4.79 -13.42 -3.32
CA SER A 350 -3.94 -12.82 -4.35
C SER A 350 -3.49 -11.42 -3.95
N ARG A 351 -2.33 -10.99 -4.48
CA ARG A 351 -1.95 -9.57 -4.47
C ARG A 351 -2.74 -8.76 -5.51
N LEU A 352 -3.25 -9.43 -6.53
CA LEU A 352 -4.02 -8.81 -7.60
C LEU A 352 -5.51 -8.85 -7.27
N SER A 353 -6.12 -7.67 -7.16
CA SER A 353 -7.57 -7.50 -7.03
C SER A 353 -8.29 -8.15 -8.20
N SER A 354 -7.73 -8.00 -9.40
CA SER A 354 -8.25 -8.58 -10.64
C SER A 354 -8.32 -10.10 -10.60
N HIS A 355 -7.26 -10.75 -10.12
CA HIS A 355 -7.21 -12.20 -10.00
C HIS A 355 -8.27 -12.70 -9.02
N SER A 356 -8.33 -12.13 -7.81
CA SER A 356 -9.34 -12.51 -6.83
C SER A 356 -10.76 -12.16 -7.28
N SER A 357 -10.96 -11.06 -8.03
CA SER A 357 -12.28 -10.66 -8.52
C SER A 357 -12.92 -11.68 -9.45
N ASN A 358 -12.12 -12.52 -10.13
CA ASN A 358 -12.62 -13.60 -10.99
C ASN A 358 -13.38 -14.67 -10.20
N PHE A 359 -13.14 -14.78 -8.90
CA PHE A 359 -13.86 -15.67 -8.00
C PHE A 359 -15.06 -15.01 -7.32
N SER A 360 -15.28 -13.71 -7.53
CA SER A 360 -16.41 -12.94 -6.99
C SER A 360 -17.70 -13.06 -7.82
N CYS A 361 -17.62 -13.64 -9.02
CA CYS A 361 -18.75 -13.85 -9.93
C CYS A 361 -18.66 -15.25 -10.57
N ASP A 362 -19.78 -15.78 -11.05
CA ASP A 362 -19.75 -16.97 -11.91
C ASP A 362 -19.17 -16.61 -13.29
N ASP A 363 -18.43 -17.53 -13.88
CA ASP A 363 -18.02 -17.48 -15.28
C ASP A 363 -18.38 -18.83 -15.96
N PRO A 364 -19.25 -18.84 -17.00
CA PRO A 364 -20.00 -17.69 -17.52
C PRO A 364 -21.00 -17.15 -16.48
N CYS A 365 -21.16 -15.82 -16.43
CA CYS A 365 -22.05 -15.24 -15.44
C CYS A 365 -23.50 -15.62 -15.72
N TYR A 366 -24.19 -16.19 -14.74
CA TYR A 366 -25.57 -16.67 -14.95
C TYR A 366 -26.53 -15.55 -15.38
N PRO A 367 -26.51 -14.33 -14.77
CA PRO A 367 -27.44 -13.27 -15.15
C PRO A 367 -27.24 -12.72 -16.58
N HIS A 368 -26.00 -12.57 -17.04
CA HIS A 368 -25.70 -11.95 -18.35
C HIS A 368 -25.23 -12.95 -19.43
N ARG A 369 -25.19 -14.25 -19.10
CA ARG A 369 -24.90 -15.38 -20.01
C ARG A 369 -23.65 -15.21 -20.88
N ARG A 370 -22.60 -14.61 -20.33
CA ARG A 370 -21.31 -14.42 -21.00
C ARG A 370 -20.14 -14.55 -20.03
N SER A 371 -19.00 -14.98 -20.55
CA SER A 371 -17.72 -14.97 -19.84
C SER A 371 -17.15 -13.56 -19.72
N GLY A 372 -16.34 -13.33 -18.69
CA GLY A 372 -15.68 -12.02 -18.48
C GLY A 372 -16.64 -10.84 -18.24
N CYS A 373 -17.82 -11.08 -17.64
CA CYS A 373 -18.82 -10.04 -17.47
C CYS A 373 -18.38 -8.93 -16.50
N THR A 374 -18.35 -7.68 -16.97
CA THR A 374 -17.96 -6.50 -16.17
C THR A 374 -19.13 -5.82 -15.46
N GLU A 375 -20.37 -6.12 -15.86
CA GLU A 375 -21.60 -5.47 -15.37
C GLU A 375 -22.09 -6.00 -14.02
N CYS A 376 -21.72 -7.23 -13.66
CA CYS A 376 -22.11 -7.84 -12.39
C CYS A 376 -21.58 -7.04 -11.20
N LEU A 377 -22.46 -6.78 -10.23
CA LEU A 377 -22.06 -6.32 -8.91
C LEU A 377 -21.28 -7.44 -8.22
N ARG A 378 -20.06 -7.14 -7.78
CA ARG A 378 -19.13 -8.08 -7.14
C ARG A 378 -18.82 -7.60 -5.74
N THR A 379 -18.48 -8.55 -4.86
CA THR A 379 -17.85 -8.24 -3.58
C THR A 379 -16.54 -9.00 -3.44
N ILE A 380 -15.56 -8.38 -2.80
CA ILE A 380 -14.26 -8.95 -2.50
C ILE A 380 -13.87 -8.59 -1.07
N LEU A 381 -13.13 -9.47 -0.42
CA LEU A 381 -12.57 -9.21 0.91
C LEU A 381 -11.13 -8.73 0.76
N LEU A 382 -10.79 -7.70 1.53
CA LEU A 382 -9.41 -7.29 1.74
C LEU A 382 -8.99 -7.70 3.15
N CYS A 383 -7.96 -8.55 3.22
CA CYS A 383 -7.61 -9.28 4.43
C CYS A 383 -6.18 -9.01 4.88
N ARG A 384 -5.98 -8.87 6.19
CA ARG A 384 -4.66 -9.01 6.82
C ARG A 384 -4.31 -10.49 6.91
N VAL A 385 -3.14 -10.87 6.43
CA VAL A 385 -2.67 -12.25 6.39
C VAL A 385 -1.28 -12.32 6.99
N ALA A 386 -1.10 -13.14 8.01
CA ALA A 386 0.21 -13.38 8.62
C ALA A 386 0.92 -14.52 7.86
N LEU A 387 1.89 -14.23 7.01
CA LEU A 387 2.52 -15.28 6.19
C LEU A 387 3.46 -16.19 6.99
N GLY A 388 4.19 -15.63 7.95
CA GLY A 388 5.25 -16.37 8.65
C GLY A 388 6.32 -16.91 7.69
N ARG A 389 6.86 -18.10 7.98
CA ARG A 389 7.70 -18.86 7.04
C ARG A 389 6.84 -19.48 5.94
N SER A 390 7.07 -19.06 4.70
CA SER A 390 6.31 -19.56 3.54
C SER A 390 6.99 -20.76 2.86
N TYR A 391 6.19 -21.76 2.49
CA TYR A 391 6.58 -22.84 1.60
C TYR A 391 6.33 -22.38 0.15
N THR A 392 7.37 -22.35 -0.67
CA THR A 392 7.29 -21.88 -2.06
C THR A 392 7.27 -23.05 -3.04
N THR A 393 6.40 -23.01 -4.05
CA THR A 393 6.33 -24.06 -5.08
C THR A 393 5.95 -23.48 -6.43
N ASP A 394 6.51 -24.03 -7.51
CA ASP A 394 6.00 -23.83 -8.87
C ASP A 394 5.13 -25.02 -9.34
N ASN A 395 5.11 -26.12 -8.58
CA ASN A 395 4.37 -27.34 -8.89
C ASN A 395 3.01 -27.37 -8.18
N ALA A 396 2.00 -27.94 -8.86
CA ALA A 396 0.71 -28.26 -8.26
C ALA A 396 0.86 -29.27 -7.10
N LEU A 397 0.09 -29.07 -6.04
CA LEU A 397 0.05 -29.86 -4.81
C LEU A 397 -1.38 -30.34 -4.54
N HIS A 398 -1.98 -31.04 -5.50
CA HIS A 398 -3.33 -31.59 -5.37
C HIS A 398 -3.48 -32.46 -4.12
N GLY A 399 -4.60 -32.31 -3.41
CA GLY A 399 -4.92 -33.09 -2.21
C GLY A 399 -4.13 -32.71 -0.95
N MET A 400 -3.30 -31.67 -0.99
CA MET A 400 -2.62 -31.15 0.19
C MET A 400 -3.63 -30.50 1.15
N VAL A 401 -3.68 -30.98 2.40
CA VAL A 401 -4.61 -30.45 3.43
C VAL A 401 -3.89 -29.72 4.57
N ALA A 402 -2.57 -29.81 4.62
CA ALA A 402 -1.72 -29.16 5.62
C ALA A 402 -0.32 -28.91 5.05
N LEU A 403 0.38 -27.91 5.60
CA LEU A 403 1.75 -27.58 5.24
C LEU A 403 2.75 -28.58 5.81
N PRO A 404 3.93 -28.74 5.18
CA PRO A 404 5.05 -29.44 5.80
C PRO A 404 5.41 -28.78 7.14
N PRO A 405 5.92 -29.54 8.13
CA PRO A 405 6.30 -28.98 9.42
C PRO A 405 7.25 -27.79 9.31
N GLY A 406 7.01 -26.75 10.10
CA GLY A 406 7.82 -25.53 10.15
C GLY A 406 7.45 -24.45 9.13
N PHE A 407 6.43 -24.67 8.29
CA PHE A 407 5.86 -23.66 7.40
C PHE A 407 4.47 -23.22 7.87
N HIS A 408 4.15 -21.96 7.60
CA HIS A 408 2.93 -21.29 8.09
C HIS A 408 1.99 -20.90 6.93
N SER A 409 2.54 -20.61 5.76
CA SER A 409 1.80 -20.28 4.53
C SER A 409 2.41 -20.97 3.33
N LEU A 410 1.67 -21.00 2.22
CA LEU A 410 2.16 -21.44 0.92
C LEU A 410 2.12 -20.28 -0.07
N ILE A 411 3.21 -20.07 -0.81
CA ILE A 411 3.29 -19.15 -1.94
C ILE A 411 3.50 -19.99 -3.20
N ALA A 412 2.46 -20.10 -4.01
CA ALA A 412 2.54 -20.77 -5.29
C ALA A 412 2.93 -19.79 -6.41
N LEU A 413 3.72 -20.27 -7.37
CA LEU A 413 4.22 -19.51 -8.51
C LEU A 413 4.91 -18.20 -8.10
N PRO A 414 5.90 -18.23 -7.17
CA PRO A 414 6.47 -17.03 -6.56
C PRO A 414 7.11 -16.05 -7.55
N ASN A 415 7.52 -16.52 -8.74
CA ASN A 415 8.10 -15.69 -9.80
C ASN A 415 7.06 -15.20 -10.82
N SER A 416 5.77 -15.47 -10.60
CA SER A 416 4.67 -15.05 -11.46
C SER A 416 3.98 -13.81 -10.90
N SER A 417 3.56 -12.90 -11.78
CA SER A 417 2.65 -11.80 -11.44
C SER A 417 1.33 -12.30 -10.81
N TYR A 418 0.98 -13.56 -11.06
CA TYR A 418 -0.19 -14.27 -10.53
C TYR A 418 0.12 -15.18 -9.34
N SER A 419 1.14 -14.85 -8.54
CA SER A 419 1.45 -15.58 -7.31
C SER A 419 0.20 -15.78 -6.43
N GLU A 420 -0.03 -17.02 -5.99
CA GLU A 420 -1.13 -17.36 -5.10
C GLU A 420 -0.64 -17.59 -3.67
N TYR A 421 -1.41 -17.08 -2.71
CA TYR A 421 -1.12 -17.20 -1.28
C TYR A 421 -2.17 -18.10 -0.66
N VAL A 422 -1.73 -19.24 -0.11
CA VAL A 422 -2.64 -20.24 0.42
C VAL A 422 -2.40 -20.42 1.91
N ILE A 423 -3.47 -20.28 2.69
CA ILE A 423 -3.46 -20.33 4.15
C ILE A 423 -4.29 -21.51 4.64
N PHE A 424 -3.70 -22.32 5.51
CA PHE A 424 -4.31 -23.56 6.04
C PHE A 424 -4.78 -23.41 7.49
N ASN A 425 -4.77 -22.19 8.05
CA ASN A 425 -5.22 -21.89 9.41
C ASN A 425 -6.21 -20.72 9.40
N ASN A 426 -7.41 -20.96 9.94
CA ASN A 426 -8.52 -20.02 9.96
C ASN A 426 -8.19 -18.69 10.66
N TYR A 427 -7.35 -18.72 11.70
CA TYR A 427 -6.99 -17.56 12.49
C TYR A 427 -5.73 -16.85 12.01
N GLN A 428 -5.10 -17.31 10.93
CA GLN A 428 -3.96 -16.61 10.33
C GLN A 428 -4.40 -15.48 9.38
N VAL A 429 -5.71 -15.23 9.30
CA VAL A 429 -6.33 -14.23 8.44
C VAL A 429 -7.36 -13.41 9.21
N TYR A 430 -7.35 -12.10 9.01
CA TYR A 430 -8.39 -11.18 9.48
C TYR A 430 -9.03 -10.42 8.31
N PRO A 431 -10.34 -10.61 8.03
CA PRO A 431 -11.05 -9.81 7.03
C PRO A 431 -11.20 -8.36 7.53
N SER A 432 -10.54 -7.41 6.87
CA SER A 432 -10.52 -6.00 7.29
C SER A 432 -11.59 -5.17 6.58
N PHE A 433 -11.81 -5.45 5.28
CA PHE A 433 -12.78 -4.70 4.48
C PHE A 433 -13.57 -5.61 3.55
N ILE A 434 -14.82 -5.22 3.29
CA ILE A 434 -15.62 -5.71 2.17
C ILE A 434 -15.70 -4.58 1.14
N VAL A 435 -15.30 -4.84 -0.09
CA VAL A 435 -15.42 -3.88 -1.19
C VAL A 435 -16.47 -4.37 -2.18
N GLU A 436 -17.47 -3.54 -2.44
CA GLU A 436 -18.51 -3.77 -3.45
C GLU A 436 -18.23 -2.92 -4.69
N PHE A 437 -18.17 -3.54 -5.86
CA PHE A 437 -17.72 -2.88 -7.08
C PHE A 437 -18.29 -3.52 -8.36
N ARG A 438 -18.15 -2.80 -9.47
CA ARG A 438 -18.24 -3.34 -10.85
C ARG A 438 -16.92 -3.12 -11.58
N CYS A 439 -16.64 -3.90 -12.63
CA CYS A 439 -15.46 -3.66 -13.45
C CYS A 439 -15.76 -2.55 -14.48
N LEU A 440 -14.84 -1.61 -14.66
CA LEU A 440 -14.95 -0.53 -15.66
C LEU A 440 -14.37 -0.99 -17.00
N SER A 441 -15.26 -1.25 -17.95
CA SER A 441 -14.92 -1.50 -19.37
C SER A 441 -14.17 -0.33 -19.99
#